data_AF-A0A6L8HX55-F1
#
_entry.id   AF-A0A6L8HX55-F1
#
_cell.length_a   1.000
_cell.length_b   1.000
_cell.length_c   1.000
_cell.angle_alpha   90.00
_cell.angle_beta   90.00
_cell.angle_gamma   90.00
#
_symmetry.space_group_name_H-M   'P 1'
#
loop_
_entity.id
_entity.type
_entity.pdbx_description
1 polymer ?
#
loop_
_entity_poly.entity_id
_entity_poly.type
_entity_poly.pdbx_seq_one_letter_code
_entity_poly.pdbx_strand_id
1 'polypeptide(L)'
;PPWTIIWSVGGAVVALVVVSMGARVFWVWGLRGLNGMPRQWGGIERLAGWAGLQAAESETVRQWGTRLGDALDHPAEAATLSTAFEEARYGPPDLERTDTDEAGEAYRILRNALAARIFGRRSARRDEEEEEAEVEVSEDEGLDDGVVDEDEA
;
A
#
# COMPACT_ATOMS: atom_id res chain seq x y z
N PRO A 1 2.65 2.97 -42.78
CA PRO A 1 1.60 4.02 -42.77
C PRO A 1 1.27 4.47 -41.34
N PRO A 2 1.40 5.77 -41.00
CA PRO A 2 1.27 6.27 -39.63
C PRO A 2 -0.12 6.06 -39.00
N TRP A 3 -1.16 5.90 -39.82
CA TRP A 3 -2.54 5.68 -39.35
C TRP A 3 -2.69 4.38 -38.54
N THR A 4 -1.90 3.34 -38.80
CA THR A 4 -1.94 2.06 -38.07
C THR A 4 -1.51 2.19 -36.60
N ILE A 5 -0.61 3.14 -36.29
CA ILE A 5 -0.18 3.43 -34.91
C ILE A 5 -1.33 4.05 -34.11
N ILE A 6 -2.07 4.98 -34.72
CA ILE A 6 -3.22 5.64 -34.08
C ILE A 6 -4.29 4.62 -33.69
N TRP A 7 -4.64 3.71 -34.61
CA TRP A 7 -5.64 2.67 -34.32
C TRP A 7 -5.18 1.65 -33.30
N SER A 8 -3.90 1.25 -33.31
CA SER A 8 -3.37 0.29 -32.33
C SER A 8 -3.32 0.91 -30.93
N VAL A 9 -2.86 2.15 -30.79
CA VAL A 9 -2.89 2.88 -29.51
C VAL A 9 -4.33 3.08 -29.05
N GLY A 10 -5.23 3.52 -29.93
CA GLY A 10 -6.65 3.69 -29.60
C GLY A 10 -7.30 2.38 -29.13
N GLY A 11 -7.03 1.27 -29.83
CA GLY A 11 -7.50 -0.06 -29.44
C GLY A 11 -6.95 -0.51 -28.09
N ALA A 12 -5.66 -0.30 -27.84
CA ALA A 12 -5.02 -0.63 -26.56
C ALA A 12 -5.64 0.15 -25.39
N VAL A 13 -5.89 1.46 -25.56
CA VAL A 13 -6.53 2.29 -24.54
C VAL A 13 -7.95 1.80 -24.24
N VAL A 14 -8.75 1.51 -25.27
CA VAL A 14 -10.11 0.99 -25.08
C VAL A 14 -10.09 -0.35 -24.37
N ALA A 15 -9.20 -1.26 -24.76
CA ALA A 15 -9.05 -2.56 -24.10
C ALA A 15 -8.71 -2.39 -22.61
N LEU A 16 -7.80 -1.47 -22.28
CA LEU A 16 -7.40 -1.18 -20.90
C LEU A 16 -8.57 -0.63 -20.07
N VAL A 17 -9.39 0.26 -20.65
CA VAL A 17 -10.61 0.78 -20.00
C VAL A 17 -11.61 -0.34 -19.72
N VAL A 18 -11.87 -1.23 -20.68
CA VAL A 18 -12.82 -2.34 -20.52
C VAL A 18 -12.33 -3.31 -19.44
N VAL A 19 -11.05 -3.68 -19.45
CA VAL A 19 -10.45 -4.56 -18.43
C VAL A 19 -10.54 -3.90 -17.04
N SER A 20 -10.25 -2.61 -16.94
CA SER A 20 -10.34 -1.86 -15.68
C SER A 20 -11.78 -1.81 -15.14
N MET A 21 -12.78 -1.52 -15.99
CA MET A 21 -14.18 -1.54 -15.60
C MET A 21 -14.64 -2.94 -15.19
N GLY A 22 -14.27 -3.98 -15.93
CA GLY A 22 -14.59 -5.37 -15.59
C GLY A 22 -14.02 -5.78 -14.24
N ALA A 23 -12.73 -5.48 -14.01
CA ALA A 23 -12.08 -5.71 -12.73
C ALA A 23 -12.78 -4.95 -11.59
N ARG A 24 -13.19 -3.70 -11.82
CA ARG A 24 -13.89 -2.90 -10.80
C ARG A 24 -15.29 -3.41 -10.51
N VAL A 25 -16.05 -3.84 -11.51
CA VAL A 25 -17.38 -4.42 -11.31
C VAL A 25 -17.26 -5.73 -10.54
N PHE A 26 -16.34 -6.61 -10.94
CA PHE A 26 -16.05 -7.85 -10.24
C PHE A 26 -15.62 -7.60 -8.78
N TRP A 27 -14.83 -6.55 -8.56
CA TRP A 27 -14.43 -6.09 -7.23
C TRP A 27 -15.65 -5.68 -6.39
N VAL A 28 -16.55 -4.86 -6.94
CA VAL A 28 -17.71 -4.37 -6.18
C VAL A 28 -18.75 -5.47 -5.94
N TRP A 29 -18.89 -6.42 -6.88
CA TRP A 29 -19.94 -7.44 -6.81
C TRP A 29 -19.79 -8.37 -5.61
N GLY A 30 -18.56 -8.77 -5.27
CA GLY A 30 -18.31 -9.62 -4.09
C GLY A 30 -18.50 -8.92 -2.74
N LEU A 31 -18.58 -7.59 -2.71
CA LEU A 31 -18.85 -6.81 -1.48
C LEU A 31 -20.31 -6.38 -1.37
N ARG A 32 -21.14 -6.72 -2.36
CA ARG A 32 -22.55 -6.30 -2.41
C ARG A 32 -23.37 -7.17 -1.45
N GLY A 33 -23.85 -6.57 -0.37
CA GLY A 33 -24.62 -7.25 0.68
C GLY A 33 -23.92 -7.28 2.04
N LEU A 34 -22.62 -6.95 2.09
CA LEU A 34 -21.89 -6.74 3.34
C LEU A 34 -22.01 -5.25 3.72
N ASN A 35 -22.50 -4.99 4.93
CA ASN A 35 -22.54 -3.65 5.54
C ASN A 35 -21.64 -3.64 6.78
N GLY A 36 -21.12 -2.45 7.14
CA GLY A 36 -20.29 -2.28 8.34
C GLY A 36 -18.95 -3.02 8.28
N MET A 37 -18.58 -3.66 9.38
CA MET A 37 -17.26 -4.24 9.61
C MET A 37 -16.87 -5.39 8.66
N PRO A 38 -17.76 -6.35 8.35
CA PRO A 38 -17.45 -7.42 7.39
C PRO A 38 -17.04 -6.92 6.00
N ARG A 39 -17.60 -5.77 5.57
CA ARG A 39 -17.24 -5.14 4.30
C ARG A 39 -15.83 -4.56 4.34
N GLN A 40 -15.45 -3.93 5.45
CA GLN A 40 -14.13 -3.34 5.64
C GLN A 40 -13.06 -4.42 5.63
N TRP A 41 -13.28 -5.49 6.40
CA TRP A 41 -12.37 -6.64 6.47
C TRP A 41 -12.19 -7.34 5.11
N GLY A 42 -13.29 -7.64 4.40
CA GLY A 42 -13.19 -8.22 3.05
C GLY A 42 -12.49 -7.30 2.04
N GLY A 43 -12.51 -5.99 2.26
CA GLY A 43 -11.70 -5.03 1.52
C GLY A 43 -10.20 -5.20 1.77
N ILE A 44 -9.80 -5.37 3.04
CA ILE A 44 -8.41 -5.62 3.45
C ILE A 44 -7.93 -6.97 2.92
N GLU A 45 -8.70 -8.06 3.04
CA GLU A 45 -8.34 -9.39 2.52
C GLU A 45 -8.00 -9.35 1.03
N ARG A 46 -8.82 -8.66 0.24
CA ARG A 46 -8.56 -8.56 -1.20
C ARG A 46 -7.36 -7.68 -1.53
N LEU A 47 -7.18 -6.56 -0.83
CA LEU A 47 -5.99 -5.70 -1.00
C LEU A 47 -4.72 -6.45 -0.59
N ALA A 48 -4.77 -7.20 0.50
CA ALA A 48 -3.68 -8.06 0.95
C ALA A 48 -3.36 -9.14 -0.10
N GLY A 49 -4.37 -9.73 -0.75
CA GLY A 49 -4.17 -10.64 -1.89
C GLY A 49 -3.36 -10.00 -3.04
N TRP A 50 -3.63 -8.73 -3.38
CA TRP A 50 -2.82 -7.99 -4.36
C TRP A 50 -1.41 -7.68 -3.88
N ALA A 51 -1.22 -7.50 -2.57
CA ALA A 51 0.09 -7.29 -1.96
C ALA A 51 0.87 -8.61 -1.74
N GLY A 52 0.30 -9.77 -2.10
CA GLY A 52 0.88 -11.09 -1.84
C GLY A 52 0.82 -11.55 -0.37
N LEU A 53 -0.05 -10.93 0.44
CA LEU A 53 -0.23 -11.18 1.87
C LEU A 53 -1.52 -11.97 2.16
N GLN A 54 -1.81 -12.99 1.35
CA GLN A 54 -3.03 -13.77 1.46
C GLN A 54 -3.06 -14.60 2.77
N ALA A 55 -4.25 -14.76 3.36
CA ALA A 55 -4.45 -15.63 4.51
C ALA A 55 -4.27 -17.11 4.11
N ALA A 56 -3.67 -17.93 4.98
CA ALA A 56 -3.69 -19.38 4.77
C ALA A 56 -5.07 -19.94 5.14
N GLU A 57 -5.51 -21.02 4.48
CA GLU A 57 -6.85 -21.60 4.69
C GLU A 57 -7.10 -22.08 6.13
N SER A 58 -6.03 -22.44 6.85
CA SER A 58 -6.08 -22.87 8.25
C SER A 58 -5.85 -21.73 9.26
N GLU A 59 -5.56 -20.52 8.79
CA GLU A 59 -5.20 -19.39 9.64
C GLU A 59 -6.47 -18.71 10.18
N THR A 60 -6.49 -18.40 11.47
CA THR A 60 -7.63 -17.65 12.04
C THR A 60 -7.52 -16.16 11.70
N VAL A 61 -8.64 -15.45 11.79
CA VAL A 61 -8.70 -13.99 11.55
C VAL A 61 -7.71 -13.25 12.46
N ARG A 62 -7.66 -13.57 13.75
CA ARG A 62 -6.69 -12.98 14.68
C ARG A 62 -5.24 -13.29 14.31
N GLN A 63 -4.91 -14.54 13.97
CA GLN A 63 -3.55 -14.92 13.55
C GLN A 63 -3.13 -14.19 12.29
N TRP A 64 -4.01 -14.17 11.29
CA TRP A 64 -3.76 -13.48 10.03
C TRP A 64 -3.65 -11.97 10.24
N GLY A 65 -4.50 -11.39 11.09
CA GLY A 65 -4.43 -9.98 11.49
C GLY A 65 -3.10 -9.62 12.13
N THR A 66 -2.60 -10.41 13.08
CA THR A 66 -1.27 -10.20 13.68
C THR A 66 -0.17 -10.23 12.61
N ARG A 67 -0.13 -11.27 11.78
CA ARG A 67 0.85 -11.40 10.70
C ARG A 67 0.77 -10.25 9.69
N LEU A 68 -0.44 -9.80 9.37
CA LEU A 68 -0.67 -8.67 8.46
C LEU A 68 -0.16 -7.36 9.07
N GLY A 69 -0.43 -7.12 10.35
CA GLY A 69 0.05 -5.96 11.09
C GLY A 69 1.57 -5.92 11.13
N ASP A 70 2.22 -7.05 11.43
CA ASP A 70 3.69 -7.15 11.44
C ASP A 70 4.29 -6.88 10.04
N ALA A 71 3.65 -7.38 8.97
CA ALA A 71 4.11 -7.16 7.60
C ALA A 71 3.94 -5.71 7.09
N LEU A 72 3.14 -4.91 7.79
CA LEU A 72 2.83 -3.51 7.45
C LEU A 72 3.37 -2.52 8.49
N ASP A 73 4.07 -2.98 9.53
CA ASP A 73 4.49 -2.17 10.68
C ASP A 73 3.34 -1.45 11.41
N HIS A 74 2.15 -2.06 11.41
CA HIS A 74 0.92 -1.56 12.05
C HIS A 74 0.20 -2.66 12.88
N PRO A 75 0.85 -3.24 13.91
CA PRO A 75 0.31 -4.36 14.67
C PRO A 75 -0.92 -3.97 15.52
N ALA A 76 -0.95 -2.75 16.06
CA ALA A 76 -2.03 -2.28 16.92
C ALA A 76 -3.34 -2.14 16.13
N GLU A 77 -3.28 -1.49 14.97
CA GLU A 77 -4.43 -1.29 14.09
C GLU A 77 -4.96 -2.63 13.55
N ALA A 78 -4.06 -3.56 13.22
CA ALA A 78 -4.47 -4.89 12.78
C ALA A 78 -5.13 -5.70 13.90
N ALA A 79 -4.66 -5.57 15.14
CA ALA A 79 -5.30 -6.17 16.31
C ALA A 79 -6.69 -5.58 16.58
N THR A 80 -6.83 -4.25 16.53
CA THR A 80 -8.12 -3.56 16.68
C THR A 80 -9.11 -3.99 15.59
N LEU A 81 -8.67 -3.98 14.33
CA LEU A 81 -9.53 -4.33 13.20
C LEU A 81 -9.98 -5.81 13.23
N SER A 82 -9.07 -6.74 13.51
CA SER A 82 -9.39 -8.17 13.60
C SER A 82 -10.32 -8.47 14.77
N THR A 83 -10.13 -7.83 15.93
CA THR A 83 -11.01 -7.96 17.09
C THR A 83 -12.41 -7.43 16.79
N ALA A 84 -12.50 -6.22 16.23
CA ALA A 84 -13.78 -5.63 15.82
C ALA A 84 -14.52 -6.49 14.78
N PHE A 85 -13.79 -7.14 13.86
CA PHE A 85 -14.41 -8.07 12.90
C PHE A 85 -14.93 -9.34 13.59
N GLU A 86 -14.15 -9.94 14.49
CA GLU A 86 -14.59 -11.11 15.26
C GLU A 86 -15.82 -10.79 16.10
N GLU A 87 -15.86 -9.63 16.75
CA GLU A 87 -17.04 -9.16 17.50
C GLU A 87 -18.24 -8.94 16.58
N ALA A 88 -18.07 -8.25 15.45
CA ALA A 88 -19.17 -8.03 14.52
C ALA A 88 -19.71 -9.32 13.88
N ARG A 89 -18.88 -10.38 13.78
CA ARG A 89 -19.26 -11.64 13.14
C ARG A 89 -19.77 -12.70 14.13
N TYR A 90 -19.19 -12.77 15.31
CA TYR A 90 -19.46 -13.83 16.30
C TYR A 90 -19.97 -13.28 17.65
N GLY A 91 -19.96 -11.97 17.84
CA GLY A 91 -20.44 -11.33 19.06
C GLY A 91 -21.97 -11.36 19.17
N PRO A 92 -22.51 -11.24 20.40
CA PRO A 92 -23.94 -11.08 20.62
C PRO A 92 -24.43 -9.75 20.02
N PRO A 93 -25.60 -9.72 19.36
CA PRO A 93 -26.11 -8.51 18.68
C PRO A 93 -26.36 -7.32 19.61
N ASP A 94 -26.52 -7.55 20.91
CA ASP A 94 -26.77 -6.52 21.92
C ASP A 94 -25.49 -5.94 22.55
N LEU A 95 -24.31 -6.37 22.10
CA LEU A 95 -23.00 -5.96 22.60
C LEU A 95 -22.14 -5.38 21.47
N GLU A 96 -22.62 -4.32 20.82
CA GLU A 96 -21.72 -3.41 20.08
C GLU A 96 -20.85 -2.67 21.10
N ARG A 97 -19.74 -3.29 21.49
CA ARG A 97 -18.82 -2.80 22.53
C ARG A 97 -17.59 -2.11 21.95
N THR A 98 -17.17 -2.48 20.75
CA THR A 98 -16.05 -1.82 20.09
C THR A 98 -16.50 -0.52 19.46
N ASP A 99 -15.74 0.54 19.74
CA ASP A 99 -15.95 1.87 19.19
C ASP A 99 -15.82 1.79 17.65
N THR A 100 -16.93 2.01 16.95
CA THR A 100 -16.99 1.87 15.50
C THR A 100 -16.05 2.86 14.80
N ASP A 101 -15.78 3.99 15.46
CA ASP A 101 -14.88 5.02 14.96
C ASP A 101 -13.41 4.57 15.03
N GLU A 102 -13.00 3.92 16.12
CA GLU A 102 -11.64 3.39 16.29
C GLU A 102 -11.34 2.28 15.28
N ALA A 103 -12.28 1.35 15.08
CA ALA A 103 -12.17 0.31 14.05
C ALA A 103 -12.10 0.92 12.64
N GLY A 104 -12.89 1.97 12.38
CA GLY A 104 -12.89 2.69 11.11
C GLY A 104 -11.60 3.47 10.84
N GLU A 105 -10.92 3.96 11.87
CA GLU A 105 -9.58 4.56 11.76
C GLU A 105 -8.51 3.51 11.48
N ALA A 106 -8.48 2.41 12.24
CA ALA A 106 -7.59 1.29 12.02
C ALA A 106 -7.69 0.74 10.58
N TYR A 107 -8.92 0.62 10.06
CA TYR A 107 -9.17 0.24 8.66
C TYR A 107 -8.50 1.19 7.67
N ARG A 108 -8.63 2.52 7.87
CA ARG A 108 -8.07 3.52 6.96
C ARG A 108 -6.54 3.46 6.95
N ILE A 109 -5.91 3.29 8.11
CA ILE A 109 -4.45 3.16 8.25
C ILE A 109 -3.96 1.92 7.49
N LEU A 110 -4.51 0.74 7.79
CA LEU A 110 -4.12 -0.51 7.13
C LEU A 110 -4.37 -0.49 5.63
N ARG A 111 -5.49 0.09 5.18
CA ARG A 111 -5.79 0.24 3.76
C ARG A 111 -4.75 1.10 3.05
N ASN A 112 -4.34 2.20 3.67
CA ASN A 112 -3.33 3.10 3.10
C ASN A 112 -1.94 2.43 3.09
N ALA A 113 -1.57 1.71 4.15
CA ALA A 113 -0.34 0.93 4.19
C ALA A 113 -0.30 -0.16 3.10
N LEU A 114 -1.40 -0.89 2.89
CA LEU A 114 -1.53 -1.85 1.80
C LEU A 114 -1.44 -1.19 0.43
N ALA A 115 -2.12 -0.05 0.23
CA ALA A 115 -2.04 0.70 -1.01
C ALA A 115 -0.60 1.17 -1.27
N ALA A 116 0.09 1.70 -0.26
CA ALA A 116 1.48 2.10 -0.34
C ALA A 116 2.38 0.90 -0.69
N ARG A 117 2.12 -0.29 -0.13
CA ARG A 117 2.87 -1.50 -0.49
C ARG A 117 2.65 -1.94 -1.95
N ILE A 118 1.42 -1.85 -2.45
CA ILE A 118 1.06 -2.24 -3.83
C ILE A 118 1.63 -1.24 -4.85
N PHE A 119 1.53 0.06 -4.56
CA PHE A 119 1.84 1.12 -5.54
C PHE A 119 3.20 1.82 -5.29
N GLY A 120 3.75 1.76 -4.09
CA GLY A 120 4.94 2.49 -3.65
C GLY A 120 6.29 1.90 -4.05
N ARG A 121 6.32 0.74 -4.74
CA ARG A 121 7.57 0.15 -5.25
C ARG A 121 8.30 0.99 -6.32
N ARG A 122 7.77 2.15 -6.71
CA ARG A 122 8.35 2.98 -7.78
C ARG A 122 9.07 4.24 -7.29
N SER A 123 8.94 4.64 -6.02
CA SER A 123 9.55 5.86 -5.47
C SER A 123 10.94 5.65 -4.87
N ALA A 124 11.22 4.51 -4.25
CA ALA A 124 12.50 4.27 -3.56
C ALA A 124 13.73 4.27 -4.49
N ARG A 125 13.55 4.13 -5.80
CA ARG A 125 14.67 4.18 -6.77
C ARG A 125 15.11 5.60 -7.13
N ARG A 126 14.38 6.63 -6.69
CA ARG A 126 14.69 8.02 -7.01
C ARG A 126 15.54 8.69 -5.93
N ASP A 127 15.43 8.23 -4.69
CA ASP A 127 16.17 8.79 -3.56
C ASP A 127 17.65 8.31 -3.59
N GLU A 128 17.93 7.10 -4.11
CA GLU A 128 19.31 6.60 -4.31
C GLU A 128 20.07 7.39 -5.39
N GLU A 129 19.39 7.88 -6.44
CA GLU A 129 20.01 8.68 -7.51
C GLU A 129 20.32 10.12 -7.05
N GLU A 130 19.57 10.67 -6.09
CA GLU A 130 19.84 11.99 -5.52
C GLU A 130 21.01 11.95 -4.53
N GLU A 131 21.14 10.88 -3.73
CA GLU A 131 22.29 10.69 -2.81
C GLU A 131 23.60 10.46 -3.59
N GLU A 132 23.59 9.68 -4.68
CA GLU A 132 24.79 9.51 -5.53
C GLU A 132 25.19 10.83 -6.24
N ALA A 133 24.22 11.62 -6.69
CA ALA A 133 24.50 12.91 -7.33
C ALA A 133 25.05 13.97 -6.35
N GLU A 134 24.66 13.93 -5.07
CA GLU A 134 25.17 14.85 -4.04
C GLU A 134 26.58 14.46 -3.58
N VAL A 135 26.91 13.16 -3.57
CA VAL A 135 28.27 12.66 -3.29
C VAL A 135 29.23 12.97 -4.44
N GLU A 136 28.80 12.82 -5.69
CA GLU A 136 29.67 13.09 -6.86
C GLU A 136 29.99 14.59 -7.02
N VAL A 137 29.08 15.49 -6.63
CA VAL A 137 29.31 16.95 -6.67
C VAL A 137 30.25 17.42 -5.56
N SER A 138 30.33 16.69 -4.44
CA SER A 138 31.20 17.07 -3.30
C SER A 138 32.64 16.54 -3.43
N GLU A 139 32.93 15.62 -4.33
CA GLU A 139 34.30 15.15 -4.62
C GLU A 139 35.08 16.07 -5.58
N ASP A 140 34.42 16.95 -6.34
CA ASP A 140 35.09 17.84 -7.34
C ASP A 140 35.48 19.22 -6.77
N GLU A 141 35.00 19.63 -5.59
CA GLU A 141 35.31 20.93 -4.95
C GLU A 141 36.50 20.89 -3.96
N GLY A 142 37.34 19.85 -4.01
CA GLY A 142 38.38 19.58 -3.00
C GLY A 142 39.85 19.80 -3.40
N LEU A 143 40.17 20.53 -4.47
CA LEU A 143 41.57 20.74 -4.91
C LEU A 143 41.86 22.16 -5.38
N ASP A 144 41.98 23.10 -4.44
CA ASP A 144 42.84 24.28 -4.59
C ASP A 144 43.24 24.83 -3.21
N ASP A 145 43.97 24.03 -2.43
CA ASP A 145 44.65 24.55 -1.24
C ASP A 145 45.96 25.20 -1.73
N GLY A 146 45.83 26.48 -2.06
CA GLY A 146 46.91 27.32 -2.53
C GLY A 146 48.08 27.31 -1.55
N VAL A 147 49.19 26.74 -2.00
CA VAL A 147 50.51 26.88 -1.38
C VAL A 147 50.82 28.36 -1.23
N VAL A 148 50.72 28.86 0.01
CA VAL A 148 51.24 30.17 0.39
C VAL A 148 52.75 29.99 0.58
N ASP A 149 53.52 30.45 -0.41
CA ASP A 149 54.96 30.63 -0.28
C ASP A 149 55.21 31.70 0.81
N GLU A 150 55.66 31.23 1.98
CA GLU A 150 56.33 32.07 2.98
C GLU A 150 57.73 32.39 2.47
N ASP A 151 57.92 33.58 1.90
CA ASP A 151 59.26 34.11 1.65
C ASP A 151 59.37 35.61 2.00
N GLU A 152 60.56 35.94 2.50
CA GLU A 152 61.14 37.26 2.82
C GLU A 152 60.71 37.92 4.15
N ALA A 153 61.53 37.89 5.22
CA ALA A 153 62.87 38.48 5.46
C ALA A 153 62.86 39.97 5.85
#